data_AF-A0A6A6WS74-F1
#
_entry.id   AF-A0A6A6WS74-F1
#
_cell.length_a   1.000
_cell.length_b   1.000
_cell.length_c   1.000
_cell.angle_alpha   90.00
_cell.angle_beta   90.00
_cell.angle_gamma   90.00
#
_symmetry.space_group_name_H-M   'P 1'
#
loop_
_entity.id
_entity.type
_entity.pdbx_description
1 polymer ?
#
loop_
_entity_poly.entity_id
_entity_poly.type
_entity_poly.pdbx_seq_one_letter_code
_entity_poly.pdbx_strand_id
1 'polypeptide(L)'
;MESNSYQQHQPNASLPGKPPVQPTSATPTTTAAATTTTHEQQPYSSDPFAPNYRHICPWSEEDKAEWIATWPLPLRADYWQVYESAEHAEYTRPWDQLRVLLRRRGLEDNFWKILIGGRDDEVDGEKTQPSDDDDEERHEKARKLLIDAGDGGELLERAEELWRMGKMMGQVRRGEIGVERLLEAGDVSGYNWIRMNPDRIECNKNNTTGGQQGSASAAAGKDGNKGSAV
;
A
#
# COMPACT_ATOMS: atom_id res chain seq x y z
N MET A 1 12.51 49.19 -27.66
CA MET A 1 11.78 48.38 -28.65
C MET A 1 12.65 48.29 -29.86
N GLU A 2 13.23 47.12 -30.14
CA GLU A 2 13.70 46.72 -31.47
C GLU A 2 14.01 45.22 -31.40
N SER A 3 13.70 44.50 -32.48
CA SER A 3 13.61 43.05 -32.52
C SER A 3 14.38 42.49 -33.72
N ASN A 4 14.55 41.16 -33.73
CA ASN A 4 15.06 40.34 -34.84
C ASN A 4 16.61 40.35 -34.98
N SER A 5 17.25 39.32 -35.54
CA SER A 5 16.67 38.23 -36.36
C SER A 5 17.31 36.87 -36.12
N TYR A 6 16.53 35.81 -36.35
CA TYR A 6 17.03 34.44 -36.54
C TYR A 6 17.70 34.30 -37.91
N GLN A 7 18.69 33.42 -38.03
CA GLN A 7 19.03 32.77 -39.29
C GLN A 7 19.55 31.34 -39.05
N GLN A 8 18.80 30.35 -39.53
CA GLN A 8 19.25 28.97 -39.70
C GLN A 8 19.92 28.83 -41.07
N HIS A 9 21.01 28.07 -41.18
CA HIS A 9 21.36 27.40 -42.42
C HIS A 9 22.05 26.03 -42.19
N GLN A 10 21.48 25.02 -42.85
CA GLN A 10 22.08 23.76 -43.27
C GLN A 10 21.53 23.46 -44.68
N PRO A 11 22.02 22.45 -45.42
CA PRO A 11 23.30 21.74 -45.32
C PRO A 11 24.14 21.93 -46.61
N ASN A 12 25.28 21.27 -46.72
CA ASN A 12 25.85 20.94 -48.03
C ASN A 12 26.45 19.53 -48.03
N ALA A 13 26.24 18.77 -49.10
CA ALA A 13 26.65 17.38 -49.22
C ALA A 13 27.28 17.12 -50.60
N SER A 14 28.45 16.48 -50.62
CA SER A 14 28.95 15.70 -51.77
C SER A 14 30.13 14.81 -51.38
N LEU A 15 29.95 13.51 -51.62
CA LEU A 15 30.98 12.48 -51.83
C LEU A 15 31.20 12.36 -53.37
N PRO A 16 32.03 11.45 -53.95
CA PRO A 16 32.87 10.40 -53.36
C PRO A 16 34.32 10.27 -53.90
N GLY A 17 35.14 9.43 -53.25
CA GLY A 17 36.40 8.92 -53.79
C GLY A 17 36.96 7.75 -52.94
N LYS A 18 37.15 6.57 -53.55
CA LYS A 18 37.61 5.29 -52.96
C LYS A 18 38.57 4.60 -53.96
N PRO A 19 39.27 3.50 -53.63
CA PRO A 19 40.13 3.17 -52.47
C PRO A 19 41.54 2.76 -53.04
N PRO A 20 42.40 1.86 -52.49
CA PRO A 20 42.51 1.12 -51.20
C PRO A 20 43.82 1.53 -50.44
N VAL A 21 44.45 0.82 -49.46
CA VAL A 21 44.39 -0.55 -48.88
C VAL A 21 44.57 -0.49 -47.34
N GLN A 22 44.37 -1.62 -46.66
CA GLN A 22 44.63 -1.90 -45.23
C GLN A 22 46.04 -2.51 -44.96
N PRO A 23 46.44 -2.86 -43.71
CA PRO A 23 45.78 -2.80 -42.38
C PRO A 23 46.56 -1.92 -41.35
N THR A 24 46.14 -1.64 -40.10
CA THR A 24 45.83 -2.59 -39.00
C THR A 24 45.18 -1.88 -37.79
N SER A 25 44.48 -2.65 -36.94
CA SER A 25 43.98 -2.33 -35.59
C SER A 25 42.93 -1.22 -35.45
N ALA A 26 41.67 -1.66 -35.36
CA ALA A 26 40.59 -0.87 -34.79
C ALA A 26 40.53 -1.07 -33.26
N THR A 27 40.40 0.03 -32.50
CA THR A 27 39.95 0.00 -31.10
C THR A 27 38.43 0.12 -31.10
N PRO A 28 37.68 -0.88 -30.59
CA PRO A 28 36.22 -0.81 -30.60
C PRO A 28 35.68 0.10 -29.50
N THR A 29 34.58 0.75 -29.84
CA THR A 29 33.64 1.48 -28.98
C THR A 29 33.42 0.83 -27.63
N THR A 30 33.37 1.64 -26.57
CA THR A 30 32.88 1.24 -25.24
C THR A 30 31.41 0.80 -25.32
N THR A 31 31.18 -0.47 -25.56
CA THR A 31 29.88 -1.11 -25.30
C THR A 31 29.62 -0.99 -23.81
N ALA A 32 28.55 -0.26 -23.44
CA ALA A 32 28.00 -0.35 -22.10
C ALA A 32 27.57 -1.80 -21.88
N ALA A 33 28.38 -2.56 -21.14
CA ALA A 33 28.02 -3.90 -20.73
C ALA A 33 26.82 -3.76 -19.79
N ALA A 34 25.63 -4.03 -20.32
CA ALA A 34 24.48 -4.35 -19.50
C ALA A 34 24.86 -5.59 -18.69
N THR A 35 25.27 -5.38 -17.44
CA THR A 35 25.62 -6.45 -16.54
C THR A 35 24.33 -7.20 -16.23
N THR A 36 24.06 -8.26 -17.00
CA THR A 36 23.12 -9.31 -16.61
C THR A 36 23.71 -10.03 -15.41
N THR A 37 23.64 -9.37 -14.25
CA THR A 37 23.89 -10.01 -12.96
C THR A 37 22.90 -11.14 -12.82
N THR A 38 23.41 -12.36 -12.90
CA THR A 38 22.70 -13.59 -12.55
C THR A 38 21.96 -13.35 -11.23
N HIS A 39 20.68 -13.71 -11.17
CA HIS A 39 19.77 -13.34 -10.08
C HIS A 39 20.07 -14.01 -8.73
N GLU A 40 21.23 -14.65 -8.60
CA GLU A 40 21.68 -15.44 -7.47
C GLU A 40 22.81 -14.71 -6.71
N GLN A 41 22.69 -14.67 -5.38
CA GLN A 41 23.72 -14.26 -4.40
C GLN A 41 24.01 -12.77 -4.17
N GLN A 42 23.15 -11.82 -4.57
CA GLN A 42 23.10 -10.54 -3.83
C GLN A 42 22.40 -10.79 -2.48
N PRO A 43 23.06 -10.60 -1.31
CA PRO A 43 22.40 -10.75 -0.01
C PRO A 43 21.29 -9.71 0.11
N TYR A 44 20.11 -10.12 0.56
CA TYR A 44 18.97 -9.21 0.73
C TYR A 44 19.29 -8.08 1.70
N SER A 45 18.81 -6.88 1.39
CA SER A 45 19.00 -5.71 2.24
C SER A 45 17.85 -5.55 3.22
N SER A 46 18.16 -5.10 4.43
CA SER A 46 17.17 -4.61 5.42
C SER A 46 16.89 -3.11 5.30
N ASP A 47 17.57 -2.40 4.38
CA ASP A 47 17.27 -1.00 4.06
C ASP A 47 16.06 -0.92 3.11
N PRO A 48 14.93 -0.32 3.50
CA PRO A 48 13.72 -0.23 2.66
C PRO A 48 13.89 0.69 1.44
N PHE A 49 15.01 1.43 1.33
CA PHE A 49 15.38 2.17 0.12
C PHE A 49 16.23 1.34 -0.87
N ALA A 50 16.76 0.18 -0.48
CA ALA A 50 17.61 -0.64 -1.34
C ALA A 50 16.77 -1.44 -2.37
N PRO A 51 17.20 -1.56 -3.65
CA PRO A 51 16.44 -2.28 -4.68
C PRO A 51 16.11 -3.74 -4.36
N ASN A 52 16.94 -4.40 -3.55
CA ASN A 52 16.80 -5.79 -3.11
C ASN A 52 16.33 -5.91 -1.64
N TYR A 53 15.47 -5.00 -1.21
CA TYR A 53 14.86 -5.03 0.13
C TYR A 53 14.12 -6.35 0.38
N ARG A 54 14.29 -6.93 1.57
CA ARG A 54 13.32 -7.87 2.15
C ARG A 54 13.00 -7.50 3.58
N HIS A 55 11.75 -7.72 3.95
CA HIS A 55 11.39 -7.89 5.35
C HIS A 55 11.97 -9.22 5.85
N ILE A 56 12.96 -9.14 6.74
CA ILE A 56 13.50 -10.29 7.46
C ILE A 56 12.89 -10.23 8.85
N CYS A 57 12.11 -11.24 9.24
CA CYS A 57 11.55 -11.30 10.58
C CYS A 57 12.70 -11.43 11.59
N PRO A 58 12.79 -10.58 12.63
CA PRO A 58 13.87 -10.65 13.61
C PRO A 58 13.69 -11.79 14.64
N TRP A 59 12.60 -12.54 14.54
CA TRP A 59 12.22 -13.62 15.46
C TRP A 59 12.96 -14.92 15.14
N SER A 60 13.36 -15.64 16.19
CA SER A 60 13.88 -17.01 16.06
C SER A 60 12.81 -17.98 15.59
N GLU A 61 13.20 -19.17 15.14
CA GLU A 61 12.22 -20.22 14.79
C GLU A 61 11.44 -20.69 16.03
N GLU A 62 12.04 -20.60 17.22
CA GLU A 62 11.38 -20.80 18.51
C GLU A 62 10.29 -19.74 18.77
N ASP A 63 10.62 -18.44 18.65
CA ASP A 63 9.66 -17.33 18.81
C ASP A 63 8.49 -17.46 17.82
N LYS A 64 8.81 -17.78 16.56
CA LYS A 64 7.84 -18.02 15.47
C LYS A 64 6.89 -19.18 15.80
N ALA A 65 7.40 -20.25 16.42
CA ALA A 65 6.62 -21.41 16.83
C ALA A 65 5.74 -21.12 18.05
N GLU A 66 6.27 -20.41 19.06
CA GLU A 66 5.50 -19.96 20.23
C GLU A 66 4.36 -19.02 19.84
N TRP A 67 4.61 -18.10 18.90
CA TRP A 67 3.58 -17.21 18.39
C TRP A 67 2.47 -17.96 17.63
N ILE A 68 2.81 -18.95 16.79
CA ILE A 68 1.80 -19.82 16.17
C ILE A 68 0.99 -20.58 17.25
N ALA A 69 1.65 -21.11 18.28
CA ALA A 69 1.01 -21.89 19.34
C ALA A 69 0.06 -21.06 20.23
N THR A 70 0.30 -19.75 20.33
CA THR A 70 -0.53 -18.81 21.12
C THR A 70 -1.57 -18.06 20.28
N TRP A 71 -1.54 -18.17 18.95
CA TRP A 71 -2.49 -17.47 18.07
C TRP A 71 -3.91 -18.06 18.19
N PRO A 72 -4.97 -17.25 18.38
CA PRO A 72 -6.31 -17.73 18.70
C PRO A 72 -7.09 -18.34 17.50
N LEU A 73 -6.51 -18.31 16.30
CA LEU A 73 -7.16 -18.78 15.06
C LEU A 73 -6.20 -19.73 14.31
N PRO A 74 -6.71 -20.68 13.51
CA PRO A 74 -5.86 -21.51 12.68
C PRO A 74 -5.16 -20.66 11.60
N LEU A 75 -3.84 -20.55 11.70
CA LEU A 75 -2.99 -19.93 10.68
C LEU A 75 -2.83 -20.87 9.49
N ARG A 76 -2.46 -20.30 8.33
CA ARG A 76 -2.08 -21.09 7.16
C ARG A 76 -0.73 -21.79 7.41
N ALA A 77 -0.55 -22.98 6.84
CA ALA A 77 0.69 -23.74 6.95
C ALA A 77 1.91 -23.02 6.34
N ASP A 78 1.68 -22.10 5.39
CA ASP A 78 2.67 -21.27 4.72
C ASP A 78 2.82 -19.85 5.32
N TYR A 79 2.25 -19.58 6.51
CA TYR A 79 2.16 -18.23 7.07
C TYR A 79 3.50 -17.47 7.09
N TRP A 80 4.55 -18.06 7.65
CA TRP A 80 5.87 -17.41 7.71
C TRP A 80 6.53 -17.25 6.34
N GLN A 81 6.27 -18.17 5.40
CA GLN A 81 6.79 -18.10 4.04
C GLN A 81 6.13 -16.96 3.25
N VAL A 82 4.85 -16.69 3.51
CA VAL A 82 4.10 -15.53 3.01
C VAL A 82 4.55 -14.24 3.72
N TYR A 83 4.77 -14.28 5.03
CA TYR A 83 5.19 -13.10 5.81
C TYR A 83 6.63 -12.66 5.53
N GLU A 84 7.54 -13.58 5.19
CA GLU A 84 8.92 -13.26 4.80
C GLU A 84 9.08 -13.13 3.28
N SER A 85 7.98 -13.12 2.52
CA SER A 85 7.98 -13.07 1.06
C SER A 85 8.39 -11.69 0.51
N ALA A 86 8.78 -11.65 -0.77
CA ALA A 86 9.10 -10.38 -1.44
C ALA A 86 7.84 -9.50 -1.58
N GLU A 87 6.67 -10.11 -1.77
CA GLU A 87 5.38 -9.42 -1.87
C GLU A 87 4.96 -8.81 -0.53
N HIS A 88 5.22 -9.47 0.62
CA HIS A 88 5.03 -8.83 1.92
C HIS A 88 6.01 -7.67 2.11
N ALA A 89 7.28 -7.87 1.73
CA ALA A 89 8.28 -6.81 1.82
C ALA A 89 7.89 -5.58 1.00
N GLU A 90 7.46 -5.73 -0.25
CA GLU A 90 6.99 -4.59 -1.08
C GLU A 90 5.65 -4.01 -0.61
N TYR A 91 4.86 -4.74 0.18
CA TYR A 91 3.66 -4.24 0.85
C TYR A 91 3.98 -3.40 2.10
N THR A 92 4.93 -3.82 2.94
CA THR A 92 5.34 -3.04 4.13
C THR A 92 6.33 -1.92 3.82
N ARG A 93 7.13 -2.07 2.76
CA ARG A 93 8.22 -1.15 2.37
C ARG A 93 7.85 0.32 2.41
N PRO A 94 6.69 0.79 1.91
CA PRO A 94 6.35 2.21 2.00
C PRO A 94 6.22 2.72 3.44
N TRP A 95 5.70 1.89 4.36
CA TRP A 95 5.67 2.17 5.80
C TRP A 95 7.05 2.10 6.45
N ASP A 96 7.88 1.14 6.04
CA ASP A 96 9.27 1.02 6.53
C ASP A 96 10.13 2.21 6.08
N GLN A 97 9.91 2.73 4.86
CA GLN A 97 10.50 3.99 4.39
C GLN A 97 10.05 5.18 5.23
N LEU A 98 8.74 5.35 5.45
CA LEU A 98 8.19 6.42 6.31
C LEU A 98 8.81 6.34 7.73
N ARG A 99 8.91 5.14 8.29
CA ARG A 99 9.52 4.90 9.60
C ARG A 99 10.97 5.38 9.68
N VAL A 100 11.79 5.06 8.68
CA VAL A 100 13.19 5.52 8.61
C VAL A 100 13.26 7.05 8.47
N LEU A 101 12.36 7.68 7.70
CA LEU A 101 12.31 9.14 7.56
C LEU A 101 11.92 9.82 8.89
N LEU A 102 10.87 9.33 9.57
CA LEU A 102 10.45 9.81 10.89
C LEU A 102 11.58 9.67 11.92
N ARG A 103 12.30 8.54 11.93
CA ARG A 103 13.44 8.30 12.81
C ARG A 103 14.56 9.31 12.60
N ARG A 104 14.89 9.61 11.34
CA ARG A 104 15.91 10.62 10.98
C ARG A 104 15.55 12.04 11.46
N ARG A 105 14.28 12.30 11.77
CA ARG A 105 13.79 13.58 12.34
C ARG A 105 13.49 13.52 13.85
N GLY A 106 13.63 12.37 14.49
CA GLY A 106 13.26 12.17 15.90
C GLY A 106 11.74 12.18 16.15
N LEU A 107 10.93 11.92 15.12
CA LEU A 107 9.46 11.97 15.19
C LEU A 107 8.79 10.60 15.33
N GLU A 108 9.54 9.50 15.13
CA GLU A 108 8.99 8.13 15.05
C GLU A 108 8.08 7.77 16.24
N ASP A 109 8.58 7.89 17.47
CA ASP A 109 7.85 7.45 18.67
C ASP A 109 6.56 8.25 18.89
N ASN A 110 6.62 9.57 18.74
CA ASN A 110 5.44 10.45 18.88
C ASN A 110 4.40 10.17 17.79
N PHE A 111 4.85 10.00 16.54
CA PHE A 111 3.97 9.72 15.41
C PHE A 111 3.25 8.37 15.58
N TRP A 112 3.96 7.31 15.95
CA TRP A 112 3.35 6.00 16.19
C TRP A 112 2.48 5.98 17.45
N LYS A 113 2.84 6.70 18.52
CA LYS A 113 1.99 6.84 19.71
C LYS A 113 0.63 7.48 19.36
N ILE A 114 0.61 8.46 18.45
CA ILE A 114 -0.63 9.06 17.95
C ILE A 114 -1.43 8.04 17.13
N LEU A 115 -0.84 7.43 16.08
CA LEU A 115 -1.58 6.57 15.15
C LEU A 115 -2.10 5.28 15.80
N ILE A 116 -1.30 4.60 16.61
CA ILE A 116 -1.70 3.34 17.24
C ILE A 116 -2.73 3.60 18.37
N GLY A 117 -2.81 4.85 18.85
CA GLY A 117 -3.44 5.20 20.12
C GLY A 117 -2.54 4.75 21.27
N GLY A 118 -2.24 5.65 22.21
CA GLY A 118 -1.39 5.35 23.36
C GLY A 118 -1.96 4.20 24.18
N ARG A 119 -1.44 2.98 23.95
CA ARG A 119 -1.87 1.74 24.63
C ARG A 119 -1.62 1.74 26.14
N ASP A 120 -0.88 2.72 26.62
CA ASP A 120 -0.45 2.89 28.01
C ASP A 120 -1.49 3.62 28.87
N ASP A 121 -2.50 4.25 28.26
CA ASP A 121 -3.54 5.03 28.94
C ASP A 121 -4.85 4.22 29.20
N GLU A 122 -4.78 2.88 29.27
CA GLU A 122 -5.89 2.01 29.74
C GLU A 122 -6.11 2.17 31.26
N VAL A 123 -6.74 3.28 31.67
CA VAL A 123 -7.38 3.41 32.99
C VAL A 123 -8.78 2.81 32.91
N ASP A 124 -9.03 1.77 33.71
CA ASP A 124 -10.34 1.17 34.00
C ASP A 124 -11.13 0.54 32.83
N GLY A 125 -10.52 -0.47 32.20
CA GLY A 125 -11.18 -1.78 31.99
C GLY A 125 -12.24 -1.95 30.91
N GLU A 126 -12.79 -0.88 30.31
CA GLU A 126 -13.77 -0.99 29.22
C GLU A 126 -13.11 -0.74 27.86
N LYS A 127 -12.86 -1.82 27.11
CA LYS A 127 -12.32 -1.77 25.74
C LYS A 127 -13.39 -1.38 24.74
N THR A 128 -13.72 -0.08 24.73
CA THR A 128 -14.43 0.54 23.61
C THR A 128 -13.65 0.23 22.33
N GLN A 129 -14.31 -0.40 21.34
CA GLN A 129 -13.68 -0.57 20.04
C GLN A 129 -13.40 0.82 19.46
N PRO A 130 -12.20 1.09 18.92
CA PRO A 130 -11.93 2.36 18.26
C PRO A 130 -12.94 2.54 17.11
N SER A 131 -13.60 3.69 17.13
CA SER A 131 -14.55 4.11 16.10
C SER A 131 -13.80 4.65 14.87
N ASP A 132 -14.44 4.68 13.71
CA ASP A 132 -13.85 5.33 12.51
C ASP A 132 -13.54 6.83 12.77
N ASP A 133 -14.28 7.47 13.68
CA ASP A 133 -14.05 8.86 14.12
C ASP A 133 -12.73 9.01 14.91
N ASP A 134 -12.35 8.00 15.70
CA ASP A 134 -11.06 7.98 16.43
C ASP A 134 -9.87 7.91 15.46
N ASP A 135 -10.00 7.15 14.37
CA ASP A 135 -8.95 7.02 13.35
C ASP A 135 -8.76 8.33 12.58
N GLU A 136 -9.82 9.06 12.24
CA GLU A 136 -9.70 10.37 11.58
C GLU A 136 -9.10 11.43 12.52
N GLU A 137 -9.45 11.42 13.81
CA GLU A 137 -8.83 12.31 14.80
C GLU A 137 -7.32 12.00 15.00
N ARG A 138 -6.92 10.72 15.00
CA ARG A 138 -5.51 10.31 15.06
C ARG A 138 -4.73 10.75 13.82
N HIS A 139 -5.31 10.61 12.63
CA HIS A 139 -4.68 11.10 11.40
C HIS A 139 -4.49 12.63 11.43
N GLU A 140 -5.47 13.40 11.89
CA GLU A 140 -5.33 14.86 12.02
C GLU A 140 -4.27 15.25 13.07
N LYS A 141 -4.22 14.58 14.22
CA LYS A 141 -3.15 14.76 15.21
C LYS A 141 -1.76 14.45 14.64
N ALA A 142 -1.63 13.39 13.84
CA ALA A 142 -0.37 13.01 13.20
C ALA A 142 0.02 13.98 12.07
N ARG A 143 -0.94 14.43 11.25
CA ARG A 143 -0.78 15.50 10.25
C ARG A 143 -0.23 16.76 10.90
N LYS A 144 -0.87 17.21 11.99
CA LYS A 144 -0.43 18.38 12.74
C LYS A 144 0.99 18.25 13.28
N LEU A 145 1.36 17.09 13.84
CA LEU A 145 2.73 16.83 14.30
C LEU A 145 3.77 17.02 13.17
N LEU A 146 3.48 16.53 11.95
CA LEU A 146 4.38 16.70 10.81
C LEU A 146 4.46 18.16 10.32
N ILE A 147 3.33 18.88 10.33
CA ILE A 147 3.29 20.31 9.98
C ILE A 147 4.08 21.14 11.00
N ASP A 148 3.83 20.96 12.29
CA ASP A 148 4.46 21.70 13.39
C ASP A 148 5.97 21.42 13.47
N ALA A 149 6.43 20.24 13.04
CA ALA A 149 7.85 19.89 12.90
C ALA A 149 8.56 20.58 11.70
N GLY A 150 7.83 21.33 10.87
CA GLY A 150 8.35 21.94 9.64
C GLY A 150 8.45 20.95 8.46
N ASP A 151 7.84 19.77 8.57
CA ASP A 151 7.90 18.68 7.60
C ASP A 151 6.63 18.52 6.75
N GLY A 152 5.86 19.61 6.60
CA GLY A 152 4.68 19.72 5.73
C GLY A 152 4.94 19.61 4.22
N GLY A 153 6.08 19.03 3.81
CA GLY A 153 6.42 18.70 2.42
C GLY A 153 6.38 17.19 2.18
N GLU A 154 7.44 16.64 1.59
CA GLU A 154 7.56 15.23 1.16
C GLU A 154 7.18 14.21 2.24
N LEU A 155 7.54 14.46 3.51
CA LEU A 155 7.24 13.53 4.61
C LEU A 155 5.73 13.46 4.93
N LEU A 156 5.05 14.61 4.93
CA LEU A 156 3.60 14.67 5.09
C LEU A 156 2.89 14.08 3.87
N GLU A 157 3.31 14.43 2.65
CA GLU A 157 2.73 13.87 1.42
C GLU A 157 2.81 12.34 1.40
N ARG A 158 3.95 11.76 1.81
CA ARG A 158 4.14 10.32 1.92
C ARG A 158 3.26 9.70 3.01
N ALA A 159 3.06 10.37 4.15
CA ALA A 159 2.14 9.89 5.19
C ALA A 159 0.67 9.89 4.71
N GLU A 160 0.23 10.96 4.05
CA GLU A 160 -1.13 11.09 3.48
C GLU A 160 -1.42 10.04 2.38
N GLU A 161 -0.42 9.72 1.56
CA GLU A 161 -0.51 8.62 0.59
C GLU A 161 -0.76 7.28 1.30
N LEU A 162 0.01 7.00 2.37
CA LEU A 162 -0.10 5.76 3.14
C LEU A 162 -1.41 5.63 3.92
N TRP A 163 -1.94 6.73 4.46
CA TRP A 163 -3.26 6.75 5.10
C TRP A 163 -4.37 6.50 4.08
N ARG A 164 -4.29 7.10 2.89
CA ARG A 164 -5.25 6.88 1.79
C ARG A 164 -5.28 5.41 1.34
N MET A 165 -4.10 4.80 1.16
CA MET A 165 -3.98 3.38 0.80
C MET A 165 -4.41 2.47 1.96
N GLY A 166 -4.04 2.81 3.20
CA GLY A 166 -4.48 2.09 4.41
C GLY A 166 -6.00 2.08 4.56
N LYS A 167 -6.66 3.23 4.37
CA LYS A 167 -8.13 3.34 4.38
C LYS A 167 -8.76 2.48 3.30
N MET A 168 -8.33 2.63 2.04
CA MET A 168 -8.83 1.80 0.93
C MET A 168 -8.62 0.30 1.19
N MET A 169 -7.49 -0.06 1.80
CA MET A 169 -7.20 -1.44 2.18
C MET A 169 -8.10 -1.95 3.31
N GLY A 170 -8.47 -1.11 4.27
CA GLY A 170 -9.53 -1.42 5.24
C GLY A 170 -10.86 -1.74 4.55
N GLN A 171 -11.27 -0.93 3.57
CA GLN A 171 -12.52 -1.14 2.83
C GLN A 171 -12.54 -2.45 2.03
N VAL A 172 -11.44 -2.78 1.34
CA VAL A 172 -11.30 -4.08 0.64
C VAL A 172 -11.35 -5.25 1.63
N ARG A 173 -10.68 -5.14 2.80
CA ARG A 173 -10.70 -6.19 3.82
C ARG A 173 -12.09 -6.39 4.42
N ARG A 174 -12.90 -5.35 4.57
CA ARG A 174 -14.31 -5.44 5.03
C ARG A 174 -15.30 -5.83 3.91
N GLY A 175 -14.80 -6.06 2.69
CA GLY A 175 -15.61 -6.40 1.52
C GLY A 175 -16.52 -5.27 1.03
N GLU A 176 -16.23 -4.02 1.39
CA GLU A 176 -17.00 -2.83 0.95
C GLU A 176 -16.75 -2.52 -0.54
N ILE A 177 -15.53 -2.79 -1.01
CA ILE A 177 -15.08 -2.56 -2.39
C ILE A 177 -14.27 -3.76 -2.89
N GLY A 178 -14.28 -3.97 -4.21
CA GLY A 178 -13.49 -5.04 -4.85
C GLY A 178 -11.98 -4.78 -4.77
N VAL A 179 -11.19 -5.86 -4.73
CA VAL A 179 -9.72 -5.81 -4.62
C VAL A 179 -9.08 -5.09 -5.83
N GLU A 180 -9.76 -5.09 -6.98
CA GLU A 180 -9.38 -4.40 -8.21
C GLU A 180 -9.20 -2.89 -8.00
N ARG A 181 -9.89 -2.28 -7.03
CA ARG A 181 -9.75 -0.85 -6.70
C ARG A 181 -8.32 -0.47 -6.28
N LEU A 182 -7.56 -1.41 -5.71
CA LEU A 182 -6.15 -1.18 -5.36
C LEU A 182 -5.31 -0.97 -6.62
N LEU A 183 -5.51 -1.77 -7.68
CA LEU A 183 -4.83 -1.58 -8.97
C LEU A 183 -5.23 -0.27 -9.64
N GLU A 184 -6.50 0.10 -9.60
CA GLU A 184 -6.99 1.39 -10.12
C GLU A 184 -6.35 2.58 -9.39
N ALA A 185 -6.03 2.43 -8.10
CA ALA A 185 -5.35 3.42 -7.28
C ALA A 185 -3.81 3.37 -7.38
N GLY A 186 -3.24 2.38 -8.08
CA GLY A 186 -1.79 2.18 -8.22
C GLY A 186 -1.14 1.30 -7.14
N ASP A 187 -1.89 0.79 -6.16
CA ASP A 187 -1.41 -0.11 -5.11
C ASP A 187 -1.31 -1.57 -5.59
N VAL A 188 -0.31 -1.81 -6.45
CA VAL A 188 0.02 -3.15 -6.96
C VAL A 188 0.48 -4.08 -5.83
N SER A 189 1.19 -3.57 -4.83
CA SER A 189 1.67 -4.36 -3.69
C SER A 189 0.52 -4.85 -2.81
N GLY A 190 -0.42 -3.98 -2.43
CA GLY A 190 -1.61 -4.33 -1.67
C GLY A 190 -2.54 -5.28 -2.42
N TYR A 191 -2.71 -5.09 -3.74
CA TYR A 191 -3.44 -6.04 -4.60
C TYR A 191 -2.83 -7.45 -4.53
N ASN A 192 -1.52 -7.57 -4.74
CA ASN A 192 -0.82 -8.86 -4.70
C ASN A 192 -0.89 -9.50 -3.31
N TRP A 193 -0.65 -8.71 -2.26
CA TRP A 193 -0.70 -9.15 -0.86
C TRP A 193 -2.05 -9.77 -0.49
N ILE A 194 -3.15 -9.16 -0.92
CA ILE A 194 -4.52 -9.61 -0.62
C ILE A 194 -4.89 -10.85 -1.42
N ARG A 195 -4.41 -10.97 -2.66
CA ARG A 195 -4.56 -12.20 -3.43
C ARG A 195 -3.79 -13.37 -2.84
N MET A 196 -2.68 -13.14 -2.14
CA MET A 196 -1.98 -14.16 -1.38
C MET A 196 -2.69 -14.52 -0.07
N ASN A 197 -3.41 -13.57 0.53
CA ASN A 197 -4.12 -13.70 1.81
C ASN A 197 -5.65 -13.47 1.67
N PRO A 198 -6.38 -14.26 0.85
CA PRO A 198 -7.82 -14.05 0.62
C PRO A 198 -8.66 -14.28 1.89
N ASP A 199 -8.12 -15.02 2.86
CA ASP A 199 -8.65 -15.22 4.21
C ASP A 199 -8.74 -13.92 5.04
N ARG A 200 -8.03 -12.86 4.65
CA ARG A 200 -8.11 -11.53 5.27
C ARG A 200 -9.21 -10.64 4.70
N ILE A 201 -9.99 -11.12 3.71
CA ILE A 201 -11.23 -10.46 3.29
C ILE A 201 -12.35 -11.05 4.13
N GLU A 202 -12.96 -10.21 4.96
CA GLU A 202 -14.27 -10.46 5.55
C GLU A 202 -15.28 -10.56 4.40
N CYS A 203 -15.55 -11.80 3.97
CA CYS A 203 -16.69 -12.07 3.11
C CYS A 203 -17.93 -11.59 3.85
N ASN A 204 -18.49 -10.46 3.39
CA ASN A 204 -19.65 -9.81 3.95
C ASN A 204 -20.91 -10.65 3.66
N LYS A 205 -21.04 -11.78 4.38
CA LYS A 205 -22.03 -12.86 4.19
C LYS A 205 -23.49 -12.41 4.30
N ASN A 206 -23.72 -11.17 4.72
CA ASN A 206 -25.05 -10.62 4.96
C ASN A 206 -25.68 -9.99 3.71
N ASN A 207 -24.91 -9.67 2.66
CA ASN A 207 -25.42 -8.95 1.48
C ASN A 207 -25.87 -9.83 0.30
N THR A 208 -25.78 -11.16 0.39
CA THR A 208 -26.14 -12.08 -0.73
C THR A 208 -27.52 -12.75 -0.57
N THR A 209 -28.38 -12.26 0.33
CA THR A 209 -29.77 -12.76 0.49
C THR A 209 -30.84 -11.70 0.22
N GLY A 210 -30.46 -10.55 -0.35
CA GLY A 210 -31.38 -9.49 -0.81
C GLY A 210 -32.03 -9.75 -2.18
N GLY A 211 -32.21 -11.02 -2.56
CA GLY A 211 -32.75 -11.43 -3.86
C GLY A 211 -34.21 -11.86 -3.78
N GLN A 212 -35.11 -11.06 -4.35
CA GLN A 212 -36.51 -11.41 -4.66
C GLN A 212 -37.40 -11.90 -3.50
N GLN A 213 -38.13 -10.96 -2.88
CA GLN A 213 -39.56 -11.20 -2.64
C GLN A 213 -40.36 -10.17 -3.42
N GLY A 214 -41.13 -10.66 -4.39
CA GLY A 214 -41.97 -9.82 -5.24
C GLY A 214 -43.11 -9.20 -4.46
N SER A 215 -43.34 -7.90 -4.67
CA SER A 215 -44.46 -7.15 -4.14
C SER A 215 -45.78 -7.59 -4.81
N ALA A 216 -46.31 -8.72 -4.34
CA ALA A 216 -47.67 -9.14 -4.63
C ALA A 216 -48.67 -8.18 -3.95
N SER A 217 -49.24 -7.27 -4.74
CA SER A 217 -50.32 -6.38 -4.31
C SER A 217 -51.54 -7.20 -3.90
N ALA A 218 -51.85 -7.20 -2.60
CA ALA A 218 -53.09 -7.74 -2.06
C ALA A 218 -53.95 -6.58 -1.53
N ALA A 219 -54.84 -6.06 -2.38
CA ALA A 219 -55.82 -5.07 -1.97
C ALA A 219 -56.90 -5.74 -1.08
N ALA A 220 -56.87 -5.43 0.21
CA ALA A 220 -57.91 -5.80 1.17
C ALA A 220 -58.41 -4.54 1.89
N GLY A 221 -59.33 -3.82 1.25
CA GLY A 221 -60.01 -2.67 1.87
C GLY A 221 -60.89 -3.14 3.03
N LYS A 222 -60.61 -2.61 4.23
CA LYS A 222 -61.56 -2.63 5.34
C LYS A 222 -62.54 -1.48 5.16
N ASP A 223 -63.83 -1.77 5.10
CA ASP A 223 -64.93 -0.92 5.55
C ASP A 223 -66.19 -1.81 5.64
N GLY A 224 -67.10 -1.67 6.61
CA GLY A 224 -67.08 -0.76 7.75
C GLY A 224 -68.02 -1.23 8.87
N ASN A 225 -67.69 -0.80 10.08
CA ASN A 225 -68.45 -1.06 11.31
C ASN A 225 -69.82 -0.36 11.29
N LYS A 226 -70.91 -1.11 11.54
CA LYS A 226 -72.16 -0.57 12.09
C LYS A 226 -72.75 -1.54 13.09
N GLY A 227 -72.55 -1.25 14.38
CA GLY A 227 -73.37 -1.84 15.43
C GLY A 227 -74.75 -1.20 15.48
N SER A 228 -75.73 -1.97 15.95
CA SER A 228 -76.86 -1.45 16.72
C SER A 228 -77.27 -2.53 17.71
N ALA A 229 -77.52 -2.13 18.96
CA ALA A 229 -78.07 -2.99 19.99
C ALA A 229 -79.57 -2.70 20.15
N VAL A 230 -80.25 -3.61 20.88
CA VAL A 230 -81.69 -3.68 21.16
C VAL A 230 -82.53 -4.19 19.99
#